data_AF-A0A259P547-F1
#
_entry.id   AF-A0A259P547-F1
#
_cell.length_a   1.000
_cell.length_b   1.000
_cell.length_c   1.000
_cell.angle_alpha   90.00
_cell.angle_beta   90.00
_cell.angle_gamma   90.00
#
_symmetry.space_group_name_H-M   'P 1'
#
loop_
_entity.id
_entity.type
_entity.pdbx_description
1 polymer ?
#
loop_
_entity_poly.entity_id
_entity_poly.type
_entity_poly.pdbx_seq_one_letter_code
_entity_poly.pdbx_strand_id
1 'polypeptide(L)' 'MKVRDKVTIAMSLLVLAGCSSTPVQTSRAQVDENYINQVEAAAKKNSLSPRIYWVNPPLKKEPAEQ' A
#
# COMPACT_ATOMS: atom_id res chain seq x y z
N MET A 1 -38.38 14.28 24.91
CA MET A 1 -37.87 13.03 24.29
C MET A 1 -37.76 11.96 25.36
N LYS A 2 -38.38 10.81 25.15
CA LYS A 2 -38.24 9.65 26.04
C LYS A 2 -36.82 9.08 25.88
N VAL A 3 -36.32 8.41 26.92
CA VAL A 3 -34.97 7.80 26.92
C VAL A 3 -34.77 6.88 25.71
N ARG A 4 -35.85 6.19 25.31
CA ARG A 4 -35.90 5.33 24.11
C ARG A 4 -35.53 6.10 22.83
N ASP A 5 -36.09 7.29 22.64
CA ASP A 5 -35.82 8.13 21.46
C ASP A 5 -34.36 8.56 21.39
N LYS A 6 -33.75 8.86 22.55
CA LYS A 6 -32.34 9.24 22.64
C LYS A 6 -31.41 8.07 22.28
N VAL A 7 -31.74 6.86 22.74
CA VAL A 7 -30.98 5.65 22.43
C VAL A 7 -31.07 5.33 20.94
N THR A 8 -32.25 5.41 20.34
CA THR A 8 -32.42 5.14 18.90
C THR A 8 -31.63 6.12 18.04
N ILE A 9 -31.65 7.41 18.37
CA ILE A 9 -30.89 8.44 17.63
C ILE A 9 -29.38 8.22 17.77
N ALA A 10 -28.89 7.92 18.98
CA ALA A 10 -27.48 7.62 19.20
C ALA A 10 -27.03 6.39 18.40
N MET A 11 -27.85 5.35 18.36
CA MET A 11 -27.57 4.13 17.60
C MET A 11 -27.49 4.39 16.09
N SER A 12 -28.42 5.19 15.56
CA SER A 12 -28.41 5.58 14.14
C SER A 12 -27.14 6.36 13.79
N LEU A 13 -26.74 7.32 14.62
CA LEU A 13 -25.52 8.10 14.39
C LEU A 13 -24.24 7.24 14.39
N LEU A 14 -24.16 6.24 15.27
CA LEU A 14 -23.04 5.29 15.31
C LEU A 14 -22.93 4.43 14.04
N VAL A 15 -24.08 3.97 13.50
CA VAL A 15 -24.10 3.19 12.25
C VAL A 15 -23.70 4.04 11.06
N LEU A 16 -24.18 5.29 10.98
CA LEU A 16 -23.81 6.24 9.94
C LEU A 16 -22.31 6.59 9.97
N ALA A 17 -21.70 6.70 11.16
CA ALA A 17 -20.27 6.96 11.30
C ALA A 17 -19.41 5.75 10.87
N GLY A 18 -19.90 4.52 11.03
CA GLY A 18 -19.18 3.30 10.67
C GLY A 18 -19.05 3.05 9.16
N CYS A 19 -19.96 3.57 8.32
CA CYS A 19 -19.97 3.32 6.89
C CYS A 19 -19.06 4.25 6.06
N SER A 20 -18.53 5.33 6.63
CA SER A 20 -17.65 6.27 5.90
C SER A 20 -16.17 5.86 5.92
N SER A 21 -15.80 4.83 6.68
CA SER A 21 -14.41 4.40 6.83
C SER A 21 -14.08 3.32 5.81
N THR A 22 -14.06 3.67 4.52
CA THR A 22 -13.33 2.86 3.54
C THR A 22 -11.88 3.32 3.59
N PRO A 23 -10.93 2.51 4.11
CA PRO A 23 -9.53 2.86 3.99
C PRO A 23 -9.20 2.88 2.51
N VAL A 24 -8.75 4.03 2.01
CA VAL A 24 -8.17 4.08 0.67
C VAL A 24 -6.95 3.16 0.73
N GLN A 25 -7.05 1.98 0.14
CA GLN A 25 -5.91 1.07 -0.04
C GLN A 25 -4.95 1.75 -1.03
N THR A 26 -4.17 2.71 -0.53
CA THR A 26 -3.00 3.24 -1.21
C THR A 26 -1.82 2.29 -1.02
N SER A 27 -2.04 0.98 -1.10
CA SER A 27 -0.93 0.06 -1.41
C SER A 27 -0.59 0.27 -2.88
N ARG A 28 -0.01 1.43 -3.19
CA ARG A 28 0.81 1.55 -4.38
C ARG A 28 1.98 0.63 -4.10
N ALA A 29 2.06 -0.46 -4.85
CA ALA A 29 3.17 -1.37 -4.77
C ALA A 29 4.48 -0.55 -4.79
N GLN A 30 5.25 -0.64 -3.70
CA GLN A 30 6.49 0.11 -3.60
C GLN A 30 7.54 -0.58 -4.45
N VAL A 31 8.23 0.19 -5.29
CA VAL A 31 9.39 -0.31 -6.04
C VAL A 31 10.47 -0.76 -5.06
N ASP A 32 11.11 -1.89 -5.36
CA ASP A 32 12.26 -2.41 -4.63
C ASP A 32 13.55 -1.73 -5.11
N GLU A 33 13.76 -0.51 -4.61
CA GLU A 33 14.96 0.28 -4.87
C GLU A 33 16.25 -0.44 -4.47
N ASN A 34 16.22 -1.30 -3.45
CA ASN A 34 17.41 -2.01 -3.01
C ASN A 34 17.85 -3.02 -4.08
N TYR A 35 16.90 -3.79 -4.60
CA TYR A 35 17.18 -4.72 -5.69
C TYR A 35 17.67 -4.00 -6.95
N ILE A 36 17.02 -2.90 -7.34
CA ILE A 36 17.44 -2.09 -8.50
C ILE A 36 18.89 -1.64 -8.35
N ASN A 37 19.24 -1.06 -7.19
CA ASN A 37 20.59 -0.60 -6.91
C ASN A 37 21.63 -1.72 -6.97
N GLN A 38 21.30 -2.93 -6.51
CA GLN A 38 22.19 -4.09 -6.61
C GLN A 38 22.45 -4.49 -8.07
N VAL A 39 21.39 -4.55 -8.90
CA VAL A 39 21.50 -4.88 -10.33
C VAL A 39 22.32 -3.82 -11.07
N GLU A 40 22.06 -2.53 -10.81
CA GLU A 40 22.79 -1.43 -11.44
C GLU A 40 24.27 -1.39 -11.00
N ALA A 41 24.55 -1.64 -9.71
CA ALA A 41 25.93 -1.74 -9.22
C ALA A 41 26.67 -2.93 -9.83
N ALA A 42 26.01 -4.07 -10.01
CA ALA A 42 26.59 -5.24 -10.66
C ALA A 42 26.88 -4.97 -12.15
N ALA A 43 25.94 -4.34 -12.86
CA ALA A 43 26.12 -3.97 -14.26
C ALA A 43 27.27 -2.98 -14.46
N LYS A 44 27.43 -2.00 -13.56
CA LYS A 44 28.55 -1.04 -13.60
C LYS A 44 29.93 -1.70 -13.46
N LYS A 45 30.02 -2.81 -12.74
CA LYS A 45 31.27 -3.57 -12.56
C LYS A 45 31.58 -4.50 -13.73
N ASN A 46 30.64 -4.71 -14.65
CA ASN A 46 30.84 -5.55 -15.82
C ASN A 46 31.66 -4.80 -16.88
N SER A 47 32.68 -5.45 -17.44
CA SER A 47 33.52 -4.89 -18.51
C SER A 47 32.74 -4.48 -19.75
N LEU A 48 31.58 -5.09 -20.00
CA LEU A 48 30.69 -4.78 -21.12
C LEU A 48 29.82 -3.54 -20.88
N SER A 49 29.77 -3.00 -19.65
CA SER A 49 28.98 -1.81 -19.27
C SER A 49 27.57 -1.77 -19.88
N PRO A 50 26.73 -2.82 -19.67
CA PRO A 50 25.43 -2.91 -20.32
C PRO A 50 24.50 -1.79 -19.86
N ARG A 51 23.71 -1.24 -20.80
CA ARG A 51 22.65 -0.27 -20.48
C ARG A 51 21.40 -1.02 -20.00
N ILE A 52 20.87 -0.63 -18.85
CA ILE A 52 19.69 -1.26 -18.24
C ILE A 52 18.43 -0.46 -18.61
N TYR A 53 17.36 -1.18 -18.96
CA TYR A 53 16.02 -0.62 -19.20
C TYR A 53 15.00 -1.35 -18.32
N TRP A 54 14.34 -0.62 -17.42
CA TRP A 54 13.31 -1.15 -16.54
C TRP A 54 11.92 -0.96 -17.17
N VAL A 55 11.27 -2.05 -17.60
CA VAL A 55 9.92 -2.01 -18.22
C VAL A 55 8.83 -2.44 -17.23
N ASN A 56 9.19 -3.18 -16.18
CA ASN A 56 8.36 -3.52 -15.04
C ASN A 56 9.27 -3.68 -13.80
N PRO A 57 9.55 -2.59 -13.06
CA PRO A 57 10.51 -2.62 -11.97
C PRO A 57 10.03 -3.55 -10.85
N PRO A 58 10.97 -4.23 -10.16
CA PRO A 58 10.62 -5.15 -9.08
C PRO A 58 9.92 -4.39 -7.96
N LEU A 59 8.91 -5.02 -7.38
CA LEU A 59 8.12 -4.48 -6.30
C LEU A 59 8.54 -5.17 -5.00
N LYS A 60 8.51 -4.43 -3.89
CA LYS A 60 8.66 -5.02 -2.57
C LYS A 60 7.55 -6.05 -2.38
N LYS A 61 7.94 -7.27 -2.00
CA LYS A 61 6.97 -8.29 -1.59
C LYS A 61 6.28 -7.78 -0.34
N GLU A 62 4.96 -7.68 -0.36
CA GLU A 62 4.21 -7.61 0.90
C GLU A 62 4.58 -8.88 1.69
N PRO A 63 4.87 -8.78 3.00
CA PRO A 63 5.00 -9.98 3.81
C PRO A 63 3.70 -10.76 3.62
N ALA A 64 3.80 -11.97 3.07
CA ALA A 64 2.64 -12.84 2.96
C ALA A 64 2.03 -12.93 4.36
N GLU A 65 0.79 -12.49 4.52
CA GLU A 65 0.02 -12.72 5.74
C GLU A 65 0.09 -14.23 6.01
N GLN A 66 0.78 -14.59 7.09
CA GLN A 66 0.90 -15.97 7.58
C GLN A 66 -0.36 -16.36 8.33
#